data_AF-A0A844Y588-F1
#
_entry.id   AF-A0A844Y588-F1
#
_cell.length_a   1.000
_cell.length_b   1.000
_cell.length_c   1.000
_cell.angle_alpha   90.00
_cell.angle_beta   90.00
_cell.angle_gamma   90.00
#
_symmetry.space_group_name_H-M   'P 1'
#
loop_
_entity.id
_entity.type
_entity.pdbx_description
1 polymer ?
#
loop_
_entity_poly.entity_id
_entity_poly.type
_entity_poly.pdbx_seq_one_letter_code
_entity_poly.pdbx_strand_id
1 'polypeptide(L)'
;MRAPRILLVIGGGIAAYKSCELVRLIRKAGGSVTCVLTEGGAQFVTPMALAALSENKVYTSLFDLKDEVEMGHIQLSREADLIVVCPATANMMAKMAAGIADDLATTLILATDKPVLAVPAMNVRMWEHAATQRNAEWLRQAGVMVVDPDEGPMACGEFGPGRLPEPPAIMQAIAAQLGWELEMPAPAAPAIASPGRGGEWLDESEDEAEAESSPVASRGGGLGSLLSAIIPRSTPRKSHEDLESELDALPDLDEAMPDDPFEFAAADPAPRVGPLLATKGKAAAAPPTDREAINHEVGAQRTPLPEPEPDPLDGQAEFDTDPDHRPLFGRHVLVTAGPTHEAIDPVRYIANRSSGKQGFAIAAMAAAAGARVTLVAGPVHLPTPLGVDRVDVESADEMAEAVRQALPADAAFMVAAVADWKARLPAGQKIKKSGSAPPPLELAENPDILAGLARSEQRPGLLIGFAAETQDVLDNAKAKRGRKGADWIVANDVADSGEGSVMGGDRNRVHILTDAGVETLEDMPKQDVARELVRRAARALEDAND
;
A
#
# COMPACT_ATOMS: atom_id res chain seq x y z
N MET A 1 19.53 -13.02 -39.76
CA MET A 1 18.74 -11.87 -39.27
C MET A 1 19.16 -11.57 -37.85
N ARG A 2 19.07 -10.31 -37.41
CA ARG A 2 19.34 -9.93 -36.00
C ARG A 2 18.28 -10.59 -35.12
N ALA A 3 18.68 -11.15 -33.99
CA ALA A 3 17.75 -11.71 -33.01
C ALA A 3 16.80 -10.60 -32.51
N PRO A 4 15.47 -10.82 -32.53
CA PRO A 4 14.52 -9.79 -32.12
C PRO A 4 14.62 -9.51 -30.63
N ARG A 5 14.45 -8.24 -30.29
CA ARG A 5 14.48 -7.73 -28.91
C ARG A 5 13.06 -7.41 -28.47
N ILE A 6 12.53 -8.20 -27.55
CA ILE A 6 11.18 -8.06 -27.03
C ILE A 6 11.23 -7.37 -25.66
N LEU A 7 10.47 -6.29 -25.51
CA LEU A 7 10.22 -5.70 -24.20
C LEU A 7 8.87 -6.21 -23.69
N LEU A 8 8.89 -7.08 -22.68
CA LEU A 8 7.71 -7.75 -22.15
C LEU A 8 7.21 -7.04 -20.89
N VAL A 9 6.11 -6.31 -21.03
CA VAL A 9 5.36 -5.69 -19.93
C VAL A 9 4.39 -6.71 -19.34
N ILE A 10 4.47 -6.95 -18.03
CA ILE A 10 3.67 -7.97 -17.35
C ILE A 10 2.70 -7.29 -16.37
N GLY A 11 1.41 -7.31 -16.72
CA GLY A 11 0.32 -6.75 -15.92
C GLY A 11 -0.15 -7.65 -14.77
N GLY A 12 -0.93 -7.06 -13.85
CA GLY A 12 -1.44 -7.74 -12.64
C GLY A 12 -2.71 -8.54 -12.85
N GLY A 13 -2.58 -9.81 -13.23
CA GLY A 13 -3.71 -10.74 -13.28
C GLY A 13 -3.24 -12.19 -13.10
N ILE A 14 -4.17 -13.09 -12.78
CA ILE A 14 -3.86 -14.51 -12.50
C ILE A 14 -3.08 -15.18 -13.64
N ALA A 15 -3.24 -14.73 -14.89
CA ALA A 15 -2.53 -15.28 -16.03
C ALA A 15 -1.05 -14.84 -16.15
N ALA A 16 -0.54 -13.98 -15.26
CA ALA A 16 0.84 -13.48 -15.30
C ALA A 16 1.89 -14.61 -15.25
N TYR A 17 1.61 -15.74 -14.57
CA TYR A 17 2.52 -16.89 -14.57
C TYR A 17 2.76 -17.47 -15.97
N LYS A 18 1.81 -17.33 -16.91
CA LYS A 18 1.97 -17.77 -18.30
C LYS A 18 3.01 -16.95 -19.05
N SER A 19 3.28 -15.71 -18.62
CA SER A 19 4.33 -14.87 -19.19
C SER A 19 5.73 -15.47 -18.93
N CYS A 20 5.91 -16.28 -17.89
CA CYS A 20 7.15 -17.04 -17.66
C CYS A 20 7.41 -18.05 -18.80
N GLU A 21 6.38 -18.77 -19.24
CA GLU A 21 6.52 -19.71 -20.36
C GLU A 21 6.72 -18.95 -21.69
N LEU A 22 6.06 -17.81 -21.87
CA LEU A 22 6.29 -16.95 -23.03
C LEU A 22 7.76 -16.48 -23.12
N VAL A 23 8.36 -16.06 -21.99
CA VAL A 23 9.79 -15.72 -21.91
C VAL A 23 10.67 -16.88 -22.37
N ARG A 24 10.36 -18.11 -21.93
CA ARG A 24 11.10 -19.31 -22.35
C ARG A 24 10.96 -19.59 -23.84
N LEU A 25 9.77 -19.44 -24.41
CA LEU A 25 9.52 -19.65 -25.83
C LEU A 25 10.26 -18.64 -26.70
N ILE A 26 10.22 -17.34 -26.34
CA ILE A 26 10.95 -16.28 -27.04
C ILE A 26 12.44 -16.59 -27.06
N ARG A 27 13.00 -16.95 -25.91
CA ARG A 27 14.43 -17.29 -25.80
C ARG A 27 14.81 -18.55 -26.55
N LYS A 28 13.97 -19.59 -26.47
CA LYS A 28 14.21 -20.85 -27.19
C LYS A 28 14.23 -20.64 -28.71
N ALA A 29 13.43 -19.70 -29.21
CA ALA A 29 13.44 -19.30 -30.62
C ALA A 29 14.65 -18.43 -31.00
N GLY A 30 15.48 -18.01 -30.04
CA GLY A 30 16.68 -17.20 -30.26
C GLY A 30 16.47 -15.69 -30.09
N GLY A 31 15.30 -15.25 -29.61
CA GLY A 31 15.04 -13.84 -29.29
C GLY A 31 15.58 -13.43 -27.92
N SER A 32 15.81 -12.13 -27.73
CA SER A 32 16.11 -11.55 -26.42
C SER A 32 14.85 -10.96 -25.82
N VAL A 33 14.66 -11.11 -24.50
CA VAL A 33 13.50 -10.55 -23.80
C VAL A 33 13.93 -9.79 -22.56
N THR A 34 13.50 -8.54 -22.46
CA THR A 34 13.67 -7.70 -21.27
C THR A 34 12.31 -7.53 -20.63
N CYS A 35 12.18 -7.82 -19.33
CA CYS A 35 10.88 -7.77 -18.66
C CYS A 35 10.70 -6.45 -17.89
N VAL A 36 9.52 -5.88 -18.02
CA VAL A 36 9.02 -4.79 -17.18
C VAL A 36 7.85 -5.34 -16.37
N LEU A 37 8.04 -5.49 -15.07
CA LEU A 37 7.06 -6.09 -14.18
C LEU A 37 6.32 -4.98 -13.43
N THR A 38 5.02 -4.88 -13.65
CA THR A 38 4.17 -3.94 -12.90
C THR A 38 4.04 -4.36 -11.44
N GLU A 39 3.67 -3.43 -10.57
CA GLU A 39 3.39 -3.73 -9.15
C GLU A 39 2.31 -4.82 -9.02
N GLY A 40 1.24 -4.74 -9.81
CA GLY A 40 0.21 -5.78 -9.85
C GLY A 40 0.72 -7.12 -10.38
N GLY A 41 1.62 -7.11 -11.37
CA GLY A 41 2.25 -8.34 -11.89
C GLY A 41 3.15 -9.03 -10.86
N ALA A 42 3.82 -8.23 -10.02
CA ALA A 42 4.70 -8.72 -8.96
C ALA A 42 3.97 -9.53 -7.87
N GLN A 43 2.64 -9.36 -7.76
CA GLN A 43 1.81 -10.17 -6.85
C GLN A 43 1.65 -11.63 -7.33
N PHE A 44 1.92 -11.92 -8.61
CA PHE A 44 1.73 -13.25 -9.20
C PHE A 44 3.05 -13.90 -9.64
N VAL A 45 4.02 -13.11 -10.06
CA VAL A 45 5.33 -13.60 -10.52
C VAL A 45 6.43 -12.72 -9.94
N THR A 46 7.51 -13.33 -9.48
CA THR A 46 8.62 -12.58 -8.88
C THR A 46 9.57 -12.03 -9.95
N PRO A 47 10.20 -10.86 -9.70
CA PRO A 47 11.29 -10.35 -10.54
C PRO A 47 12.42 -11.37 -10.72
N MET A 48 12.72 -12.15 -9.67
CA MET A 48 13.77 -13.17 -9.70
C MET A 48 13.49 -14.28 -10.71
N ALA A 49 12.25 -14.79 -10.76
CA ALA A 49 11.86 -15.82 -11.74
C ALA A 49 12.02 -15.30 -13.17
N LEU A 50 11.57 -14.06 -13.42
CA LEU A 50 11.68 -13.43 -14.73
C LEU A 50 13.13 -13.14 -15.12
N ALA A 51 13.97 -12.70 -14.18
CA ALA A 51 15.39 -12.45 -14.44
C ALA A 51 16.13 -13.75 -14.78
N ALA A 52 15.86 -14.82 -14.05
CA ALA A 52 16.46 -16.13 -14.30
C ALA A 52 16.03 -16.71 -15.66
N LEU A 53 14.75 -16.58 -16.02
CA LEU A 53 14.23 -17.08 -17.29
C LEU A 53 14.69 -16.23 -18.47
N SER A 54 14.69 -14.90 -18.34
CA SER A 54 15.05 -13.98 -19.41
C SER A 54 16.56 -13.80 -19.60
N GLU A 55 17.36 -14.15 -18.59
CA GLU A 55 18.80 -13.82 -18.51
C GLU A 55 19.11 -12.33 -18.68
N ASN A 56 18.12 -11.47 -18.37
CA ASN A 56 18.22 -10.02 -18.45
C ASN A 56 17.74 -9.38 -17.14
N LYS A 57 18.12 -8.11 -16.93
CA LYS A 57 17.56 -7.29 -15.86
C LYS A 57 16.04 -7.16 -16.02
N VAL A 58 15.32 -7.26 -14.91
CA VAL A 58 13.89 -7.00 -14.81
C VAL A 58 13.70 -5.62 -14.19
N TYR A 59 12.89 -4.78 -14.84
CA TYR A 59 12.61 -3.43 -14.37
C TYR A 59 11.24 -3.39 -13.70
N THR A 60 11.14 -2.71 -12.57
CA THR A 60 9.93 -2.72 -11.72
C THR A 60 9.43 -1.32 -11.35
N SER A 61 10.29 -0.30 -11.41
CA SER A 61 9.97 1.06 -10.97
C SER A 61 10.42 2.08 -11.99
N LEU A 62 9.65 3.17 -12.10
CA LEU A 62 10.02 4.34 -12.90
C LEU A 62 11.20 5.10 -12.26
N PHE A 63 11.23 5.13 -10.93
CA PHE A 63 12.18 5.89 -10.12
C PHE A 63 13.26 4.99 -9.50
N ASP A 64 14.09 4.34 -10.33
CA ASP A 64 15.31 3.67 -9.87
C ASP A 64 16.51 4.59 -10.09
N LEU A 65 17.12 5.05 -8.99
CA LEU A 65 18.30 5.93 -8.98
C LEU A 65 19.46 5.45 -9.86
N LYS A 66 19.56 4.14 -10.13
CA LYS A 66 20.60 3.59 -11.02
C LYS A 66 20.23 3.70 -12.50
N ASP A 67 18.94 3.62 -12.84
CA ASP A 67 18.45 3.58 -14.22
C ASP A 67 17.99 4.97 -14.72
N GLU A 68 17.59 5.88 -13.81
CA GLU A 68 17.19 7.24 -14.16
C GLU A 68 18.36 8.09 -14.71
N VAL A 69 19.59 7.81 -14.27
CA VAL A 69 20.80 8.46 -14.78
C VAL A 69 20.98 8.23 -16.29
N GLU A 70 20.40 7.14 -16.83
CA GLU A 70 20.46 6.77 -18.25
C GLU A 70 19.14 7.03 -19.01
N MET A 71 18.16 7.74 -18.43
CA MET A 71 16.81 7.89 -19.02
C MET A 71 16.17 6.53 -19.38
N GLY A 72 16.20 5.58 -18.45
CA GLY A 72 15.85 4.17 -18.67
C GLY A 72 14.55 3.90 -19.43
N HIS A 73 13.46 4.63 -19.18
CA HIS A 73 12.17 4.39 -19.86
C HIS A 73 12.21 4.68 -21.38
N ILE A 74 12.97 5.69 -21.82
CA ILE A 74 13.14 6.02 -23.24
C ILE A 74 14.10 5.03 -23.90
N GLN A 75 15.21 4.72 -23.21
CA GLN A 75 16.21 3.82 -23.76
C GLN A 75 15.68 2.38 -23.91
N LEU A 76 14.96 1.87 -22.91
CA LEU A 76 14.36 0.53 -22.94
C LEU A 76 13.39 0.35 -24.11
N SER A 77 12.53 1.33 -24.36
CA SER A 77 11.61 1.33 -25.50
C SER A 77 12.38 1.35 -26.84
N ARG A 78 13.35 2.25 -27.01
CA ARG A 78 14.13 2.38 -28.26
C ARG A 78 14.91 1.13 -28.61
N GLU A 79 15.37 0.44 -27.59
CA GLU A 79 16.16 -0.78 -27.69
C GLU A 79 15.33 -2.00 -28.14
N ALA A 80 14.02 -1.97 -27.94
CA ALA A 80 13.12 -3.03 -28.37
C ALA A 80 12.81 -2.94 -29.88
N ASP A 81 12.54 -4.09 -30.47
CA ASP A 81 11.93 -4.23 -31.81
C ASP A 81 10.39 -4.34 -31.69
N LEU A 82 9.90 -4.87 -30.57
CA LEU A 82 8.47 -4.99 -30.24
C LEU A 82 8.25 -4.86 -28.72
N ILE A 83 7.19 -4.15 -28.34
CA ILE A 83 6.69 -4.13 -26.97
C ILE A 83 5.49 -5.07 -26.87
N VAL A 84 5.50 -5.98 -25.89
CA VAL A 84 4.42 -6.93 -25.65
C VAL A 84 3.86 -6.70 -24.25
N VAL A 85 2.56 -6.44 -24.14
CA VAL A 85 1.84 -6.30 -22.87
C VAL A 85 1.08 -7.59 -22.60
N CYS A 86 1.60 -8.43 -21.70
CA CYS A 86 1.07 -9.76 -21.45
C CYS A 86 1.22 -10.16 -19.97
N PRO A 87 0.12 -10.31 -19.21
CA PRO A 87 -1.25 -10.00 -19.61
C PRO A 87 -1.51 -8.49 -19.68
N ALA A 88 -2.28 -8.05 -20.67
CA ALA A 88 -2.89 -6.72 -20.72
C ALA A 88 -4.22 -6.76 -19.96
N THR A 89 -4.20 -6.36 -18.68
CA THR A 89 -5.42 -6.32 -17.87
C THR A 89 -6.34 -5.19 -18.35
N ALA A 90 -7.62 -5.22 -17.96
CA ALA A 90 -8.56 -4.13 -18.28
C ALA A 90 -8.04 -2.75 -17.83
N ASN A 91 -7.41 -2.70 -16.65
CA ASN A 91 -6.77 -1.49 -16.12
C ASN A 91 -5.63 -1.01 -17.03
N MET A 92 -4.75 -1.93 -17.47
CA MET A 92 -3.65 -1.60 -18.37
C MET A 92 -4.18 -1.05 -19.72
N MET A 93 -5.18 -1.72 -20.31
CA MET A 93 -5.80 -1.25 -21.55
C MET A 93 -6.48 0.12 -21.39
N ALA A 94 -7.13 0.37 -20.25
CA ALA A 94 -7.73 1.67 -19.96
C ALA A 94 -6.69 2.79 -19.85
N LYS A 95 -5.58 2.54 -19.14
CA LYS A 95 -4.46 3.50 -19.04
C LYS A 95 -3.82 3.78 -20.39
N MET A 96 -3.55 2.73 -21.18
CA MET A 96 -3.02 2.86 -22.54
C MET A 96 -3.95 3.69 -23.43
N ALA A 97 -5.26 3.43 -23.39
CA ALA A 97 -6.24 4.15 -24.20
C ALA A 97 -6.38 5.63 -23.79
N ALA A 98 -6.29 5.92 -22.50
CA ALA A 98 -6.41 7.27 -21.95
C ALA A 98 -5.09 8.07 -21.97
N GLY A 99 -3.95 7.43 -22.28
CA GLY A 99 -2.64 8.08 -22.22
C GLY A 99 -2.14 8.35 -20.81
N ILE A 100 -2.56 7.55 -19.83
CA ILE A 100 -2.06 7.63 -18.45
C ILE A 100 -0.67 6.99 -18.39
N ALA A 101 0.31 7.71 -17.82
CA ALA A 101 1.71 7.29 -17.67
C ALA A 101 2.16 7.46 -16.22
N ASP A 102 1.62 6.64 -15.33
CA ASP A 102 1.79 6.73 -13.87
C ASP A 102 2.74 5.66 -13.30
N ASP A 103 3.20 4.73 -14.12
CA ASP A 103 4.24 3.75 -13.79
C ASP A 103 5.23 3.54 -14.95
N LEU A 104 6.29 2.76 -14.75
CA LEU A 104 7.30 2.50 -15.79
C LEU A 104 6.68 1.88 -17.06
N ALA A 105 5.76 0.94 -16.88
CA ALA A 105 5.13 0.18 -17.95
C ALA A 105 4.24 1.07 -18.84
N THR A 106 3.44 1.94 -18.24
CA THR A 106 2.55 2.84 -18.97
C THR A 106 3.32 4.01 -19.58
N THR A 107 4.35 4.51 -18.88
CA THR A 107 5.25 5.54 -19.40
C THR A 107 6.01 5.07 -20.64
N LEU A 108 6.56 3.84 -20.63
CA LEU A 108 7.28 3.33 -21.79
C LEU A 108 6.35 3.11 -22.99
N ILE A 109 5.11 2.70 -22.75
CA ILE A 109 4.12 2.49 -23.82
C ILE A 109 3.73 3.83 -24.44
N LEU A 110 3.56 4.88 -23.62
CA LEU A 110 3.23 6.21 -24.12
C LEU A 110 4.41 6.84 -24.88
N ALA A 111 5.65 6.57 -24.46
CA ALA A 111 6.85 7.20 -25.02
C ALA A 111 7.43 6.48 -26.26
N THR A 112 6.91 5.31 -26.62
CA THR A 112 7.50 4.44 -27.66
C THR A 112 7.11 4.84 -29.09
N ASP A 113 8.04 4.67 -30.02
CA ASP A 113 7.78 4.66 -31.46
C ASP A 113 7.75 3.24 -32.06
N LYS A 114 7.96 2.22 -31.20
CA LYS A 114 7.95 0.81 -31.58
C LYS A 114 6.54 0.24 -31.65
N PRO A 115 6.31 -0.80 -32.48
CA PRO A 115 5.04 -1.52 -32.46
C PRO A 115 4.72 -2.07 -31.06
N VAL A 116 3.43 -2.07 -30.71
CA VAL A 116 2.92 -2.57 -29.43
C VAL A 116 1.91 -3.68 -29.68
N LEU A 117 2.08 -4.81 -29.00
CA LEU A 117 1.18 -5.95 -28.97
C LEU A 117 0.57 -6.08 -27.57
N ALA A 118 -0.74 -5.87 -27.44
CA ALA A 118 -1.50 -6.11 -26.22
C ALA A 118 -2.16 -7.49 -26.25
N VAL A 119 -2.00 -8.26 -25.18
CA VAL A 119 -2.58 -9.60 -25.02
C VAL A 119 -3.53 -9.61 -23.83
N PRO A 120 -4.83 -9.32 -24.03
CA PRO A 120 -5.81 -9.18 -22.98
C PRO A 120 -6.00 -10.46 -22.15
N ALA A 121 -6.15 -10.29 -20.84
CA ALA A 121 -6.62 -11.36 -19.95
C ALA A 121 -7.40 -10.81 -18.77
N MET A 122 -8.65 -11.21 -18.65
CA MET A 122 -9.59 -10.74 -17.62
C MET A 122 -10.83 -11.64 -17.55
N ASN A 123 -11.69 -11.39 -16.56
CA ASN A 123 -12.99 -12.05 -16.47
C ASN A 123 -13.90 -11.72 -17.68
N VAL A 124 -14.85 -12.61 -18.02
CA VAL A 124 -15.75 -12.47 -19.18
C VAL A 124 -16.51 -11.16 -19.16
N ARG A 125 -17.06 -10.79 -17.99
CA ARG A 125 -17.83 -9.55 -17.82
C ARG A 125 -16.96 -8.33 -17.98
N MET A 126 -15.69 -8.41 -17.55
CA MET A 126 -14.74 -7.33 -17.77
C MET A 126 -14.40 -7.17 -19.24
N TRP A 127 -14.23 -8.27 -19.98
CA TRP A 127 -13.96 -8.22 -21.42
C TRP A 127 -15.16 -7.67 -22.18
N GLU A 128 -16.36 -8.21 -21.95
CA GLU A 128 -17.61 -7.79 -22.59
C GLU A 128 -18.04 -6.36 -22.21
N HIS A 129 -17.49 -5.80 -21.13
CA HIS A 129 -17.86 -4.47 -20.67
C HIS A 129 -17.61 -3.40 -21.75
N ALA A 130 -18.60 -2.52 -21.97
CA ALA A 130 -18.55 -1.51 -23.02
C ALA A 130 -17.32 -0.60 -22.95
N ALA A 131 -16.84 -0.29 -21.73
CA ALA A 131 -15.61 0.50 -21.56
C ALA A 131 -14.36 -0.26 -22.07
N THR A 132 -14.25 -1.56 -21.78
CA THR A 132 -13.13 -2.40 -22.22
C THR A 132 -13.16 -2.58 -23.73
N GLN A 133 -14.33 -2.87 -24.30
CA GLN A 133 -14.50 -2.98 -25.75
C GLN A 133 -14.17 -1.67 -26.47
N ARG A 134 -14.62 -0.53 -25.94
CA ARG A 134 -14.26 0.80 -26.47
C ARG A 134 -12.75 1.04 -26.40
N ASN A 135 -12.09 0.67 -25.30
CA ASN A 135 -10.64 0.83 -25.17
C ASN A 135 -9.89 -0.10 -26.13
N ALA A 136 -10.31 -1.35 -26.27
CA ALA A 136 -9.72 -2.29 -27.22
C ALA A 136 -9.81 -1.77 -28.66
N GLU A 137 -10.99 -1.27 -29.04
CA GLU A 137 -11.21 -0.69 -30.36
C GLU A 137 -10.37 0.59 -30.58
N TRP A 138 -10.33 1.48 -29.59
CA TRP A 138 -9.49 2.67 -29.64
C TRP A 138 -8.01 2.33 -29.80
N LEU A 139 -7.52 1.34 -29.05
CA LEU A 139 -6.13 0.87 -29.15
C LEU A 139 -5.83 0.31 -30.55
N ARG A 140 -6.74 -0.48 -31.14
CA ARG A 140 -6.60 -0.95 -32.52
C ARG A 140 -6.53 0.22 -33.51
N GLN A 141 -7.40 1.21 -33.36
CA GLN A 141 -7.39 2.42 -34.19
C GLN A 141 -6.11 3.24 -34.02
N ALA A 142 -5.55 3.27 -32.81
CA ALA A 142 -4.28 3.92 -32.51
C ALA A 142 -3.04 3.12 -32.98
N GLY A 143 -3.23 1.99 -33.66
CA GLY A 143 -2.15 1.17 -34.22
C GLY A 143 -1.55 0.14 -33.26
N VAL A 144 -2.14 -0.06 -32.08
CA VAL A 144 -1.78 -1.16 -31.16
C VAL A 144 -2.42 -2.45 -31.67
N MET A 145 -1.62 -3.51 -31.80
CA MET A 145 -2.17 -4.84 -32.10
C MET A 145 -2.78 -5.42 -30.84
N VAL A 146 -4.09 -5.65 -30.84
CA VAL A 146 -4.80 -6.28 -29.71
C VAL A 146 -5.18 -7.70 -30.11
N VAL A 147 -4.58 -8.70 -29.46
CA VAL A 147 -4.94 -10.11 -29.64
C VAL A 147 -6.29 -10.36 -28.97
N ASP A 148 -7.20 -11.09 -29.62
CA ASP A 148 -8.44 -11.48 -28.96
C ASP A 148 -8.16 -12.57 -27.91
N PRO A 149 -8.81 -12.52 -26.73
CA PRO A 149 -8.64 -13.54 -25.72
C PRO A 149 -9.27 -14.87 -26.14
N ASP A 150 -8.76 -15.97 -25.61
CA ASP A 150 -9.36 -17.29 -25.79
C ASP A 150 -10.72 -17.37 -25.08
N GLU A 151 -11.61 -18.20 -25.62
CA GLU A 151 -12.82 -18.64 -24.95
C GLU A 151 -12.54 -19.89 -24.12
N GLY A 152 -13.05 -19.93 -22.89
CA GLY A 152 -12.95 -21.12 -22.05
C GLY A 152 -13.42 -20.93 -20.62
N PRO A 153 -13.29 -21.97 -19.77
CA PRO A 153 -13.58 -21.86 -18.35
C PRO A 153 -12.58 -20.95 -17.66
N MET A 154 -13.07 -20.06 -16.80
CA MET A 154 -12.28 -19.10 -16.04
C MET A 154 -12.08 -19.55 -14.60
N ALA A 155 -11.06 -19.00 -13.93
CA ALA A 155 -10.77 -19.29 -12.52
C ALA A 155 -11.92 -18.94 -11.55
N CYS A 156 -12.85 -18.08 -11.99
CA CYS A 156 -14.04 -17.66 -11.25
C CYS A 156 -15.28 -18.52 -11.52
N GLY A 157 -15.19 -19.58 -12.34
CA GLY A 157 -16.30 -20.49 -12.65
C GLY A 157 -17.20 -20.05 -13.81
N GLU A 158 -16.94 -18.89 -14.43
CA GLU A 158 -17.62 -18.43 -15.65
C GLU A 158 -16.99 -19.04 -16.92
N PHE A 159 -17.75 -19.05 -18.02
CA PHE A 159 -17.29 -19.53 -19.33
C PHE A 159 -17.51 -18.44 -20.39
N GLY A 160 -16.49 -18.18 -21.21
CA GLY A 160 -16.57 -17.29 -22.36
C GLY A 160 -15.24 -16.60 -22.67
N PRO A 161 -15.23 -15.51 -23.47
CA PRO A 161 -14.01 -14.82 -23.89
C PRO A 161 -13.36 -14.03 -22.75
N GLY A 162 -12.05 -14.12 -22.61
CA GLY A 162 -11.29 -13.35 -21.60
C GLY A 162 -10.05 -14.08 -21.07
N ARG A 163 -9.92 -15.38 -21.39
CA ARG A 163 -8.77 -16.18 -21.02
C ARG A 163 -7.54 -15.75 -21.83
N LEU A 164 -6.40 -15.62 -21.17
CA LEU A 164 -5.14 -15.33 -21.87
C LEU A 164 -4.88 -16.45 -22.89
N PRO A 165 -4.62 -16.11 -24.18
CA PRO A 165 -4.19 -17.07 -25.19
C PRO A 165 -3.00 -17.91 -24.71
N GLU A 166 -2.90 -19.15 -25.16
CA GLU A 166 -1.75 -19.98 -24.78
C GLU A 166 -0.43 -19.37 -25.27
N PRO A 167 0.67 -19.46 -24.49
CA PRO A 167 1.96 -18.86 -24.84
C PRO A 167 2.46 -19.14 -26.27
N PRO A 168 2.26 -20.35 -26.86
CA PRO A 168 2.60 -20.60 -28.25
C PRO A 168 1.81 -19.75 -29.26
N ALA A 169 0.53 -19.47 -29.00
CA ALA A 169 -0.29 -18.60 -29.85
C ALA A 169 0.19 -17.14 -29.76
N ILE A 170 0.55 -16.69 -28.55
CA ILE A 170 1.15 -15.36 -28.36
C ILE A 170 2.50 -15.26 -29.08
N MET A 171 3.31 -16.32 -29.02
CA MET A 171 4.59 -16.40 -29.73
C MET A 171 4.40 -16.30 -31.26
N GLN A 172 3.36 -16.93 -31.80
CA GLN A 172 3.00 -16.81 -33.22
C GLN A 172 2.59 -15.37 -33.58
N ALA A 173 1.81 -14.69 -32.72
CA ALA A 173 1.46 -13.29 -32.93
C ALA A 173 2.70 -12.37 -32.92
N ILE A 174 3.63 -12.58 -31.99
CA ILE A 174 4.93 -11.88 -31.93
C ILE A 174 5.71 -12.11 -33.23
N ALA A 175 5.80 -13.37 -33.68
CA ALA A 175 6.54 -13.72 -34.88
C ALA A 175 5.92 -13.11 -36.15
N ALA A 176 4.59 -13.16 -36.29
CA ALA A 176 3.88 -12.53 -37.39
C ALA A 176 4.14 -11.01 -37.42
N GLN A 177 4.12 -10.36 -36.26
CA GLN A 177 4.34 -8.92 -36.16
C GLN A 177 5.76 -8.49 -36.54
N LEU A 178 6.75 -9.34 -36.26
CA LEU A 178 8.16 -9.06 -36.53
C LEU A 178 8.65 -9.63 -37.88
N GLY A 179 7.81 -10.38 -38.61
CA GLY A 179 8.26 -11.17 -39.76
C GLY A 179 9.33 -12.21 -39.38
N TRP A 180 9.25 -12.72 -38.15
CA TRP A 180 10.24 -13.65 -37.60
C TRP A 180 9.87 -15.10 -37.93
N GLU A 181 10.72 -15.77 -38.71
CA GLU A 181 10.56 -17.19 -38.99
C GLU A 181 10.88 -18.03 -37.75
N LEU A 182 9.86 -18.73 -37.24
CA LEU A 182 10.01 -19.68 -36.13
C LEU A 182 10.27 -21.09 -36.66
N GLU A 183 11.34 -21.73 -36.19
CA GLU A 183 11.46 -23.19 -36.30
C GLU A 183 10.49 -23.84 -35.29
N MET A 184 9.31 -24.23 -35.77
CA MET A 184 8.29 -24.85 -34.92
C MET A 184 8.46 -26.36 -34.85
N PRO A 185 8.50 -26.99 -33.65
CA PRO A 185 8.09 -28.39 -33.52
C PRO A 185 6.59 -28.50 -33.79
N ALA A 186 6.18 -29.57 -34.48
CA ALA A 186 4.78 -29.80 -34.86
C ALA A 186 3.82 -29.75 -33.65
N PRO A 187 2.60 -29.22 -33.81
CA PRO A 187 1.64 -29.14 -32.70
C PRO A 187 1.26 -30.54 -32.22
N ALA A 188 1.38 -30.79 -30.91
CA ALA A 188 0.83 -31.99 -30.30
C ALA A 188 -0.70 -31.90 -30.36
N ALA A 189 -1.33 -32.90 -30.98
CA ALA A 189 -2.78 -33.03 -31.04
C ALA A 189 -3.38 -33.08 -29.61
N PRO A 190 -4.61 -32.58 -29.40
CA PRO A 190 -5.27 -32.69 -28.11
C PRO A 190 -5.42 -34.18 -27.77
N ALA A 191 -4.99 -34.56 -26.57
CA ALA A 191 -5.10 -35.93 -26.09
C ALA A 191 -6.58 -36.29 -25.92
N ILE A 192 -7.16 -36.94 -26.93
CA ILE A 192 -8.45 -37.61 -26.83
C ILE A 192 -8.24 -38.82 -25.92
N ALA A 193 -8.92 -38.85 -24.78
CA ALA A 193 -8.94 -40.01 -23.90
C ALA A 193 -9.48 -41.22 -24.70
N SER A 194 -8.60 -42.17 -25.01
CA SER A 194 -9.01 -43.47 -25.53
C SER A 194 -9.44 -44.38 -24.37
N PRO A 195 -10.56 -45.10 -24.50
CA PRO A 195 -11.06 -45.98 -23.45
C PRO A 195 -10.35 -47.34 -23.47
N GLY A 196 -10.02 -47.83 -22.26
CA GLY A 196 -10.09 -49.25 -21.92
C GLY A 196 -8.82 -50.10 -22.08
N ARG A 197 -8.30 -50.53 -20.92
CA ARG A 197 -7.93 -51.91 -20.52
C ARG A 197 -7.25 -51.75 -19.15
N GLY A 198 -7.73 -52.26 -18.04
CA GLY A 198 -8.49 -53.48 -17.78
C GLY A 198 -7.87 -53.98 -16.47
N GLY A 199 -8.63 -53.95 -15.39
CA GLY A 199 -8.16 -54.31 -14.05
C GLY A 199 -9.37 -54.45 -13.16
N GLU A 200 -9.54 -55.66 -12.65
CA GLU A 200 -10.76 -56.20 -12.07
C GLU A 200 -11.27 -55.45 -10.84
N TRP A 201 -12.59 -55.45 -10.72
CA TRP A 201 -13.32 -55.10 -9.51
C TRP A 201 -13.16 -56.22 -8.50
N LEU A 202 -12.69 -55.88 -7.30
CA LEU A 202 -12.99 -56.63 -6.08
C LEU A 202 -13.61 -55.64 -5.09
N ASP A 203 -14.88 -55.93 -4.84
CA ASP A 203 -15.74 -55.43 -3.77
C ASP A 203 -15.30 -56.06 -2.45
N GLU A 204 -15.25 -55.29 -1.37
CA GLU A 204 -15.46 -55.77 0.01
C GLU A 204 -15.52 -54.58 1.00
N SER A 205 -16.75 -54.24 1.33
CA SER A 205 -17.34 -53.92 2.66
C SER A 205 -16.47 -53.75 3.93
N GLU A 206 -16.97 -52.80 4.74
CA GLU A 206 -17.11 -52.79 6.22
C GLU A 206 -15.94 -52.39 7.15
N ASP A 207 -16.21 -51.29 7.85
CA ASP A 207 -16.19 -51.09 9.30
C ASP A 207 -14.91 -50.91 10.14
N GLU A 208 -15.17 -50.11 11.18
CA GLU A 208 -14.39 -49.57 12.29
C GLU A 208 -13.48 -50.57 13.03
N ALA A 209 -12.32 -50.10 13.52
CA ALA A 209 -11.86 -50.32 14.92
C ALA A 209 -10.45 -49.77 15.20
N GLU A 210 -10.21 -49.55 16.49
CA GLU A 210 -9.15 -48.83 17.17
C GLU A 210 -7.77 -49.54 17.29
N ALA A 211 -6.80 -48.71 17.73
CA ALA A 211 -5.75 -48.98 18.73
C ALA A 211 -4.35 -49.48 18.31
N GLU A 212 -3.38 -48.61 18.60
CA GLU A 212 -2.07 -48.83 19.25
C GLU A 212 -1.09 -49.92 18.77
N SER A 213 0.10 -49.49 18.35
CA SER A 213 1.36 -49.61 19.14
C SER A 213 2.60 -49.52 18.24
N SER A 214 3.58 -48.72 18.68
CA SER A 214 4.97 -48.68 18.19
C SER A 214 5.73 -49.97 18.56
N PRO A 215 6.98 -50.28 18.10
CA PRO A 215 7.98 -49.41 17.46
C PRO A 215 8.75 -50.05 16.28
N VAL A 216 9.64 -49.29 15.63
CA VAL A 216 11.07 -49.62 15.42
C VAL A 216 11.72 -48.63 14.44
N ALA A 217 12.95 -48.30 14.78
CA ALA A 217 13.79 -47.27 14.21
C ALA A 217 14.54 -47.66 12.91
N SER A 218 14.86 -46.59 12.18
CA SER A 218 16.19 -46.24 11.65
C SER A 218 16.52 -46.42 10.16
N ARG A 219 17.20 -45.36 9.68
CA ARG A 219 17.99 -45.15 8.45
C ARG A 219 17.17 -44.77 7.21
N GLY A 220 17.31 -43.59 6.59
CA GLY A 220 18.23 -42.47 6.77
C GLY A 220 18.53 -41.81 5.42
N GLY A 221 18.53 -40.47 5.37
CA GLY A 221 19.24 -39.69 4.34
C GLY A 221 18.41 -38.59 3.66
N GLY A 222 18.71 -37.31 3.92
CA GLY A 222 18.16 -36.20 3.12
C GLY A 222 18.18 -34.78 3.71
N LEU A 223 19.38 -34.27 4.03
CA LEU A 223 19.82 -32.86 4.03
C LEU A 223 18.79 -31.75 4.34
N GLY A 224 18.48 -31.55 5.63
CA GLY A 224 17.70 -30.41 6.11
C GLY A 224 18.02 -30.04 7.55
N SER A 225 19.30 -29.93 7.92
CA SER A 225 19.70 -29.40 9.24
C SER A 225 21.23 -29.30 9.32
N LEU A 226 21.79 -28.15 8.95
CA LEU A 226 23.14 -27.74 9.33
C LEU A 226 23.17 -26.20 9.25
N LEU A 227 22.78 -25.54 10.34
CA LEU A 227 23.35 -24.30 10.90
C LEU A 227 22.43 -23.74 12.02
N SER A 228 22.20 -24.56 13.03
CA SER A 228 21.70 -24.11 14.34
C SER A 228 22.44 -24.88 15.43
N ALA A 229 23.62 -24.39 15.79
CA ALA A 229 24.26 -24.56 17.10
C ALA A 229 25.70 -24.05 17.00
N ILE A 230 26.00 -22.91 17.64
CA ILE A 230 27.23 -22.62 18.40
C ILE A 230 26.99 -21.24 19.05
N ILE A 231 26.71 -21.23 20.35
CA ILE A 231 27.31 -20.39 21.41
C ILE A 231 26.74 -20.93 22.76
N PRO A 232 27.59 -21.30 23.74
CA PRO A 232 27.14 -21.87 25.02
C PRO A 232 26.67 -20.79 26.01
N ARG A 233 25.63 -21.10 26.78
CA ARG A 233 25.18 -20.34 27.96
C ARG A 233 25.86 -20.91 29.21
N SER A 234 26.70 -20.12 29.88
CA SER A 234 26.88 -20.24 31.33
C SER A 234 27.52 -18.99 31.95
N THR A 235 26.83 -18.39 32.93
CA THR A 235 27.42 -17.57 33.99
C THR A 235 26.47 -17.69 35.20
N PRO A 236 26.98 -17.90 36.43
CA PRO A 236 26.14 -18.22 37.59
C PRO A 236 25.33 -17.01 38.06
N ARG A 237 24.09 -17.25 38.52
CA ARG A 237 23.20 -16.24 39.10
C ARG A 237 23.76 -15.74 40.44
N LYS A 238 23.94 -14.42 40.59
CA LYS A 238 24.09 -13.74 41.90
C LYS A 238 22.75 -13.75 42.63
N SER A 239 22.79 -13.71 43.96
CA SER A 239 21.59 -13.73 44.80
C SER A 239 20.96 -12.34 44.90
N HIS A 240 19.70 -12.27 45.34
CA HIS A 240 18.96 -11.00 45.48
C HIS A 240 19.61 -10.07 46.53
N GLU A 241 20.19 -10.63 47.59
CA GLU A 241 20.90 -9.88 48.63
C GLU A 241 22.20 -9.23 48.11
N ASP A 242 22.86 -9.85 47.12
CA ASP A 242 24.05 -9.27 46.48
C ASP A 242 23.72 -8.03 45.65
N LEU A 243 22.47 -7.91 45.17
CA LEU A 243 22.02 -6.79 44.34
C LEU A 243 21.46 -5.63 45.17
N GLU A 244 20.82 -5.92 46.30
CA GLU A 244 20.33 -4.89 47.23
C GLU A 244 21.49 -4.17 47.93
N SER A 245 22.54 -4.89 48.32
CA SER A 245 23.72 -4.30 48.96
C SER A 245 24.55 -3.40 48.03
N GLU A 246 24.54 -3.64 46.71
CA GLU A 246 25.15 -2.75 45.72
C GLU A 246 24.29 -1.48 45.48
N LEU A 247 22.97 -1.56 45.72
CA LEU A 247 22.02 -0.44 45.53
C LEU A 247 22.06 0.54 46.71
N ASP A 248 22.16 0.03 47.94
CA ASP A 248 22.28 0.84 49.17
C ASP A 248 23.65 1.54 49.30
N ALA A 249 24.63 1.16 48.48
CA ALA A 249 25.98 1.74 48.47
C ALA A 249 26.15 2.93 47.52
N LEU A 250 25.09 3.32 46.79
CA LEU A 250 25.12 4.48 45.90
C LEU A 250 24.85 5.77 46.70
N PRO A 251 25.63 6.85 46.48
CA PRO A 251 25.39 8.12 47.16
C PRO A 251 24.13 8.80 46.65
N ASP A 252 23.31 9.33 47.57
CA ASP A 252 22.15 10.17 47.26
C ASP A 252 22.61 11.48 46.60
N LEU A 253 22.02 11.80 45.45
CA LEU A 253 22.28 13.05 44.73
C LEU A 253 21.19 14.07 45.06
N ASP A 254 21.57 15.04 45.88
CA ASP A 254 20.79 16.24 46.20
C ASP A 254 20.55 17.15 44.97
N GLU A 255 19.43 17.85 45.04
CA GLU A 255 18.82 18.77 44.08
C GLU A 255 19.72 19.95 43.65
N ALA A 256 19.74 20.25 42.34
CA ALA A 256 19.76 21.61 41.80
C ALA A 256 19.51 21.59 40.27
N MET A 257 18.28 21.90 39.85
CA MET A 257 17.96 22.32 38.49
C MET A 257 18.26 23.82 38.34
N PRO A 258 19.00 24.29 37.33
CA PRO A 258 18.97 25.68 36.94
C PRO A 258 17.71 25.99 36.09
N ASP A 259 17.06 27.10 36.41
CA ASP A 259 15.99 27.69 35.61
C ASP A 259 16.54 28.15 34.25
N ASP A 260 15.90 27.65 33.19
CA ASP A 260 15.95 28.12 31.79
C ASP A 260 17.30 28.01 31.01
N PRO A 261 17.42 27.04 30.08
CA PRO A 261 18.58 26.94 29.18
C PRO A 261 18.37 27.58 27.79
N PHE A 262 17.36 28.45 27.58
CA PHE A 262 17.11 29.03 26.25
C PHE A 262 17.35 30.54 26.17
N GLU A 263 18.63 30.91 26.13
CA GLU A 263 19.05 32.21 25.58
C GLU A 263 20.08 32.00 24.46
N PHE A 264 19.66 32.15 23.20
CA PHE A 264 20.58 32.38 22.09
C PHE A 264 20.07 33.51 21.18
N ALA A 265 21.01 34.40 20.88
CA ALA A 265 20.84 35.67 20.19
C ALA A 265 20.41 35.53 18.72
N ALA A 266 19.56 36.47 18.29
CA ALA A 266 19.07 36.63 16.93
C ALA A 266 20.20 36.99 15.94
N ALA A 267 20.20 36.36 14.77
CA ALA A 267 21.02 36.73 13.62
C ALA A 267 20.15 37.42 12.55
N ASP A 268 20.67 38.52 11.99
CA ASP A 268 20.07 39.34 10.94
C ASP A 268 19.89 38.59 9.60
N PRO A 269 18.77 38.74 8.89
CA PRO A 269 18.64 38.25 7.52
C PRO A 269 19.10 39.28 6.47
N ALA A 270 20.01 38.85 5.59
CA ALA A 270 20.44 39.58 4.39
C ALA A 270 19.35 39.63 3.29
N PRO A 271 19.39 40.59 2.35
CA PRO A 271 18.23 40.98 1.54
C PRO A 271 17.94 40.04 0.37
N ARG A 272 16.63 39.75 0.17
CA ARG A 272 16.08 39.01 -0.97
C ARG A 272 16.01 39.91 -2.21
N VAL A 273 16.61 39.45 -3.31
CA VAL A 273 16.47 40.05 -4.65
C VAL A 273 15.16 39.56 -5.26
N GLY A 274 14.33 40.50 -5.73
CA GLY A 274 12.98 40.23 -6.25
C GLY A 274 12.94 39.62 -7.67
N PRO A 275 11.78 39.11 -8.10
CA PRO A 275 11.65 38.44 -9.40
C PRO A 275 11.46 39.45 -10.55
N LEU A 276 12.22 39.22 -11.63
CA LEU A 276 12.06 39.85 -12.94
C LEU A 276 10.78 39.33 -13.61
N LEU A 277 9.74 40.16 -13.63
CA LEU A 277 8.51 39.94 -14.37
C LEU A 277 8.78 39.98 -15.89
N ALA A 278 8.52 38.87 -16.57
CA ALA A 278 8.42 38.81 -18.03
C ALA A 278 7.03 39.28 -18.47
N THR A 279 6.99 40.28 -19.35
CA THR A 279 5.78 40.86 -19.93
C THR A 279 5.10 39.90 -20.92
N LYS A 280 3.78 39.70 -20.73
CA LYS A 280 2.87 38.90 -21.56
C LYS A 280 2.77 39.48 -22.98
N GLY A 281 3.13 38.70 -24.00
CA GLY A 281 2.97 39.04 -25.41
C GLY A 281 1.49 39.06 -25.84
N LYS A 282 1.14 39.99 -26.73
CA LYS A 282 -0.19 40.14 -27.33
C LYS A 282 -0.42 39.02 -28.35
N ALA A 283 -1.23 38.02 -28.02
CA ALA A 283 -1.82 37.11 -28.99
C ALA A 283 -3.11 37.74 -29.55
N ALA A 284 -3.23 37.78 -30.88
CA ALA A 284 -4.38 38.31 -31.59
C ALA A 284 -5.62 37.44 -31.35
N ALA A 285 -6.77 38.10 -31.23
CA ALA A 285 -8.08 37.47 -31.06
C ALA A 285 -8.40 36.51 -32.21
N ALA A 286 -8.97 35.35 -31.88
CA ALA A 286 -9.67 34.50 -32.83
C ALA A 286 -10.85 35.29 -33.45
N PRO A 287 -11.21 35.04 -34.73
CA PRO A 287 -12.31 35.76 -35.38
C PRO A 287 -13.64 35.47 -34.67
N PRO A 288 -14.59 36.42 -34.64
CA PRO A 288 -15.88 36.21 -34.01
C PRO A 288 -16.62 35.10 -34.76
N THR A 289 -17.00 34.04 -34.06
CA THR A 289 -17.96 33.07 -34.57
C THR A 289 -19.31 33.77 -34.74
N ASP A 290 -19.80 33.76 -35.98
CA ASP A 290 -21.11 34.30 -36.33
C ASP A 290 -22.19 33.58 -35.53
N ARG A 291 -22.88 34.35 -34.69
CA ARG A 291 -23.89 33.85 -33.76
C ARG A 291 -25.18 33.45 -34.48
N GLU A 292 -25.38 33.88 -35.72
CA GLU A 292 -26.53 33.53 -36.55
C GLU A 292 -26.33 32.21 -37.32
N ALA A 293 -25.10 31.71 -37.43
CA ALA A 293 -24.79 30.45 -38.11
C ALA A 293 -25.19 29.18 -37.31
N ILE A 294 -25.63 29.33 -36.05
CA ILE A 294 -25.94 28.21 -35.14
C ILE A 294 -27.45 27.92 -35.04
N ASN A 295 -28.31 28.70 -35.72
CA ASN A 295 -29.75 28.48 -35.65
C ASN A 295 -30.23 27.47 -36.71
N HIS A 296 -30.12 26.18 -36.40
CA HIS A 296 -31.02 25.17 -36.99
C HIS A 296 -32.24 25.09 -36.07
N GLU A 297 -33.38 25.58 -36.54
CA GLU A 297 -34.66 25.50 -35.84
C GLU A 297 -35.07 24.03 -35.64
N VAL A 298 -35.08 23.59 -34.38
CA VAL A 298 -35.70 22.33 -33.97
C VAL A 298 -37.13 22.64 -33.53
N GLY A 299 -38.09 21.93 -34.12
CA GLY A 299 -39.53 22.22 -34.09
C GLY A 299 -40.15 22.38 -32.70
N ALA A 300 -41.24 23.14 -32.66
CA ALA A 300 -42.02 23.52 -31.49
C ALA A 300 -42.80 22.36 -30.85
N GLN A 301 -42.10 21.40 -30.25
CA GLN A 301 -42.64 20.47 -29.26
C GLN A 301 -41.71 20.43 -28.04
N ARG A 302 -41.92 21.36 -27.10
CA ARG A 302 -41.29 21.29 -25.78
C ARG A 302 -42.05 20.28 -24.93
N THR A 303 -41.57 19.05 -24.90
CA THR A 303 -41.82 18.13 -23.78
C THR A 303 -41.23 18.77 -22.52
N PRO A 304 -41.92 18.78 -21.36
CA PRO A 304 -41.31 19.23 -20.11
C PRO A 304 -40.01 18.44 -19.89
N LEU A 305 -38.91 19.15 -19.61
CA LEU A 305 -37.68 18.47 -19.20
C LEU A 305 -37.99 17.66 -17.95
N PRO A 306 -37.57 16.39 -17.88
CA PRO A 306 -37.63 15.64 -16.62
C PRO A 306 -36.90 16.44 -15.54
N GLU A 307 -37.35 16.34 -14.30
CA GLU A 307 -36.63 16.93 -13.17
C GLU A 307 -35.16 16.50 -13.23
N PRO A 308 -34.21 17.42 -12.97
CA PRO A 308 -32.80 17.07 -13.04
C PRO A 308 -32.55 15.87 -12.12
N GLU A 309 -32.01 14.80 -12.69
CA GLU A 309 -31.48 13.71 -11.87
C GLU A 309 -30.44 14.30 -10.90
N PRO A 310 -30.40 13.85 -9.64
CA PRO A 310 -29.41 14.33 -8.69
C PRO A 310 -28.01 14.20 -9.30
N ASP A 311 -27.21 15.27 -9.20
CA ASP A 311 -25.87 15.26 -9.79
C ASP A 311 -25.10 14.10 -9.18
N PRO A 312 -24.55 13.15 -9.97
CA PRO A 312 -23.72 12.08 -9.43
C PRO A 312 -22.47 12.60 -8.68
N LEU A 313 -22.16 13.89 -8.80
CA LEU A 313 -21.10 14.59 -8.09
C LEU A 313 -21.59 15.33 -6.82
N ASP A 314 -22.90 15.47 -6.60
CA ASP A 314 -23.45 16.10 -5.39
C ASP A 314 -23.00 15.31 -4.14
N GLY A 315 -22.47 16.03 -3.15
CA GLY A 315 -21.93 15.47 -1.91
C GLY A 315 -20.48 14.94 -2.00
N GLN A 316 -19.83 15.01 -3.18
CA GLN A 316 -18.38 14.75 -3.26
C GLN A 316 -17.58 15.93 -2.70
N ALA A 317 -16.51 15.64 -1.96
CA ALA A 317 -15.69 16.63 -1.26
C ALA A 317 -15.34 17.88 -2.09
N GLU A 318 -14.97 17.66 -3.35
CA GLU A 318 -14.45 18.65 -4.28
C GLU A 318 -15.53 19.35 -5.12
N PHE A 319 -16.76 18.86 -5.11
CA PHE A 319 -17.87 19.34 -5.96
C PHE A 319 -19.08 19.83 -5.15
N ASP A 320 -19.04 19.67 -3.83
CA ASP A 320 -20.07 20.13 -2.92
C ASP A 320 -20.08 21.66 -2.83
N THR A 321 -21.13 22.26 -3.38
CA THR A 321 -21.32 23.71 -3.39
C THR A 321 -21.82 24.26 -2.05
N ASP A 322 -22.19 23.41 -1.09
CA ASP A 322 -22.71 23.78 0.22
C ASP A 322 -22.15 22.86 1.33
N PRO A 323 -20.86 22.96 1.68
CA PRO A 323 -20.20 22.04 2.61
C PRO A 323 -20.66 22.17 4.07
N ASP A 324 -21.45 23.20 4.39
CA ASP A 324 -21.94 23.49 5.75
C ASP A 324 -22.84 22.37 6.30
N HIS A 325 -23.45 21.55 5.43
CA HIS A 325 -24.27 20.41 5.84
C HIS A 325 -23.45 19.25 6.43
N ARG A 326 -22.12 19.27 6.30
CA ARG A 326 -21.27 18.17 6.75
C ARG A 326 -21.03 18.26 8.26
N PRO A 327 -21.04 17.11 8.96
CA PRO A 327 -21.14 17.10 10.41
C PRO A 327 -19.86 17.57 11.14
N LEU A 328 -18.72 17.67 10.46
CA LEU A 328 -17.49 18.25 11.00
C LEU A 328 -17.07 19.53 10.28
N PHE A 329 -17.96 20.16 9.50
CA PHE A 329 -17.65 21.41 8.84
C PHE A 329 -17.19 22.49 9.84
N GLY A 330 -16.11 23.19 9.51
CA GLY A 330 -15.51 24.22 10.36
C GLY A 330 -14.74 23.69 11.58
N ARG A 331 -14.72 22.38 11.83
CA ARG A 331 -13.95 21.76 12.92
C ARG A 331 -12.53 21.42 12.49
N HIS A 332 -11.61 21.43 13.45
CA HIS A 332 -10.25 20.93 13.27
C HIS A 332 -10.09 19.55 13.94
N VAL A 333 -9.69 18.55 13.17
CA VAL A 333 -9.40 17.20 13.66
C VAL A 333 -7.91 16.90 13.52
N LEU A 334 -7.25 16.60 14.63
CA LEU A 334 -5.89 16.11 14.68
C LEU A 334 -5.87 14.58 14.67
N VAL A 335 -5.04 13.98 13.83
CA VAL A 335 -4.88 12.51 13.77
C VAL A 335 -3.39 12.18 13.81
N THR A 336 -2.99 11.22 14.65
CA THR A 336 -1.66 10.61 14.56
C THR A 336 -1.75 9.23 13.92
N ALA A 337 -0.78 8.84 13.09
CA ALA A 337 -0.75 7.53 12.45
C ALA A 337 0.67 6.98 12.23
N GLY A 338 0.78 5.67 12.05
CA GLY A 338 2.05 4.99 11.74
C GLY A 338 2.85 4.58 12.98
N PRO A 339 4.01 3.93 12.78
CA PRO A 339 4.97 3.62 13.84
C PRO A 339 5.85 4.85 14.13
N THR A 340 6.56 4.87 15.26
CA THR A 340 7.76 5.73 15.41
C THR A 340 9.03 4.89 15.28
N HIS A 341 10.10 5.51 14.79
CA HIS A 341 11.43 4.93 14.63
C HIS A 341 12.40 5.62 15.58
N GLU A 342 12.76 4.94 16.66
CA GLU A 342 13.67 5.46 17.68
C GLU A 342 15.11 5.07 17.35
N ALA A 343 15.91 6.03 16.90
CA ALA A 343 17.28 5.77 16.44
C ALA A 343 18.15 5.12 17.53
N ILE A 344 18.88 4.08 17.16
CA ILE A 344 19.98 3.48 17.94
C ILE A 344 21.31 4.02 17.42
N ASP A 345 21.44 4.04 16.10
CA ASP A 345 22.54 4.63 15.33
C ASP A 345 21.98 5.08 13.96
N PRO A 346 22.74 5.73 13.05
CA PRO A 346 22.18 6.26 11.80
C PRO A 346 21.68 5.17 10.81
N VAL A 347 21.78 3.89 11.17
CA VAL A 347 21.40 2.75 10.32
C VAL A 347 20.37 1.86 11.01
N ARG A 348 20.15 1.99 12.32
CA ARG A 348 19.31 1.10 13.11
C ARG A 348 18.40 1.90 14.02
N TYR A 349 17.19 1.38 14.21
CA TYR A 349 16.19 1.98 15.07
C TYR A 349 15.36 0.91 15.78
N ILE A 350 14.64 1.31 16.82
CA ILE A 350 13.57 0.54 17.46
C ILE A 350 12.25 1.01 16.86
N ALA A 351 11.40 0.08 16.43
CA ALA A 351 10.07 0.39 15.88
C ALA A 351 9.09 -0.74 16.18
N ASN A 352 7.81 -0.45 15.97
CA ASN A 352 6.73 -1.44 15.98
C ASN A 352 6.23 -1.73 14.55
N ARG A 353 5.29 -2.66 14.44
CA ARG A 353 4.77 -3.18 13.15
C ARG A 353 3.55 -2.43 12.62
N SER A 354 3.25 -1.23 13.14
CA SER A 354 2.09 -0.48 12.69
C SER A 354 2.19 -0.15 11.20
N SER A 355 1.11 -0.40 10.46
CA SER A 355 1.00 -0.04 9.04
C SER A 355 0.50 1.38 8.82
N GLY A 356 0.02 2.07 9.87
CA GLY A 356 -0.63 3.39 9.77
C GLY A 356 -2.02 3.39 9.13
N LYS A 357 -2.47 2.30 8.49
CA LYS A 357 -3.72 2.23 7.72
C LYS A 357 -4.96 2.74 8.47
N GLN A 358 -5.12 2.41 9.75
CA GLN A 358 -6.29 2.83 10.52
C GLN A 358 -6.33 4.35 10.73
N GLY A 359 -5.20 4.97 11.07
CA GLY A 359 -5.11 6.42 11.25
C GLY A 359 -5.34 7.18 9.94
N PHE A 360 -4.77 6.69 8.84
CA PHE A 360 -5.00 7.27 7.51
C PHE A 360 -6.48 7.17 7.08
N ALA A 361 -7.14 6.04 7.37
CA ALA A 361 -8.57 5.89 7.10
C ALA A 361 -9.41 6.86 7.93
N ILE A 362 -9.07 7.07 9.21
CA ILE A 362 -9.74 8.05 10.08
C ILE A 362 -9.54 9.48 9.54
N ALA A 363 -8.32 9.84 9.16
CA ALA A 363 -8.03 11.16 8.56
C ALA A 363 -8.85 11.39 7.29
N ALA A 364 -8.92 10.40 6.40
CA ALA A 364 -9.72 10.47 5.17
C ALA A 364 -11.22 10.67 5.47
N MET A 365 -11.77 9.93 6.44
CA MET A 365 -13.18 10.04 6.81
C MET A 365 -13.49 11.35 7.53
N ALA A 366 -12.58 11.88 8.34
CA ALA A 366 -12.73 13.19 8.97
C ALA A 366 -12.76 14.33 7.93
N ALA A 367 -11.85 14.28 6.93
CA ALA A 367 -11.83 15.24 5.83
C ALA A 367 -13.11 15.14 4.98
N ALA A 368 -13.57 13.93 4.66
CA ALA A 368 -14.83 13.70 3.96
C ALA A 368 -16.04 14.24 4.74
N ALA A 369 -16.00 14.18 6.07
CA ALA A 369 -17.00 14.77 6.95
C ALA A 369 -16.89 16.30 7.11
N GLY A 370 -16.01 16.96 6.37
CA GLY A 370 -15.89 18.43 6.32
C GLY A 370 -14.88 19.05 7.28
N ALA A 371 -14.14 18.25 8.05
CA ALA A 371 -13.12 18.77 8.95
C ALA A 371 -11.91 19.31 8.20
N ARG A 372 -11.27 20.35 8.75
CA ARG A 372 -9.84 20.59 8.51
C ARG A 372 -9.06 19.50 9.24
N VAL A 373 -8.20 18.75 8.57
CA VAL A 373 -7.49 17.62 9.17
C VAL A 373 -5.99 17.84 9.15
N THR A 374 -5.35 17.76 10.32
CA THR A 374 -3.90 17.63 10.45
C THR A 374 -3.55 16.17 10.75
N LEU A 375 -2.77 15.53 9.88
CA LEU A 375 -2.30 14.15 10.04
C LEU A 375 -0.80 14.14 10.37
N VAL A 376 -0.44 13.84 11.61
CA VAL A 376 0.95 13.61 12.01
C VAL A 376 1.29 12.14 11.79
N ALA A 377 2.09 11.87 10.76
CA ALA A 377 2.40 10.52 10.31
C ALA A 377 3.84 10.15 10.64
N GLY A 378 4.02 9.04 11.37
CA GLY A 378 5.30 8.35 11.45
C GLY A 378 5.67 7.64 10.14
N PRO A 379 6.83 6.95 10.07
CA PRO A 379 7.34 6.41 8.80
C PRO A 379 6.42 5.35 8.15
N VAL A 380 5.68 5.76 7.12
CA VAL A 380 4.82 4.89 6.28
C VAL A 380 4.78 5.36 4.82
N HIS A 381 4.51 4.43 3.91
CA HIS A 381 4.40 4.68 2.46
C HIS A 381 2.94 4.77 1.98
N LEU A 382 2.04 5.29 2.83
CA LEU A 382 0.63 5.49 2.47
C LEU A 382 0.45 6.85 1.79
N PRO A 383 -0.38 6.96 0.73
CA PRO A 383 -0.69 8.25 0.13
C PRO A 383 -1.47 9.12 1.12
N THR A 384 -1.20 10.43 1.11
CA THR A 384 -1.97 11.40 1.90
C THR A 384 -3.41 11.47 1.36
N PRO A 385 -4.44 11.29 2.21
CA PRO A 385 -5.82 11.43 1.76
C PRO A 385 -6.13 12.85 1.28
N LEU A 386 -7.10 12.97 0.37
CA LEU A 386 -7.56 14.28 -0.12
C LEU A 386 -8.11 15.14 1.04
N GLY A 387 -7.78 16.43 1.03
CA GLY A 387 -8.22 17.37 2.07
C GLY A 387 -7.51 17.22 3.43
N VAL A 388 -6.40 16.47 3.49
CA VAL A 388 -5.62 16.25 4.72
C VAL A 388 -4.24 16.92 4.63
N ASP A 389 -3.90 17.73 5.62
CA ASP A 389 -2.57 18.32 5.79
C ASP A 389 -1.66 17.34 6.56
N ARG A 390 -0.72 16.69 5.86
CA ARG A 390 0.18 15.71 6.47
C ARG A 390 1.49 16.35 6.94
N VAL A 391 1.90 15.98 8.15
CA VAL A 391 3.21 16.28 8.74
C VAL A 391 3.95 14.95 8.97
N ASP A 392 5.07 14.76 8.28
CA ASP A 392 5.92 13.58 8.46
C ASP A 392 6.89 13.76 9.63
N VAL A 393 6.97 12.74 10.48
CA VAL A 393 7.86 12.66 11.64
C VAL A 393 8.52 11.28 11.68
N GLU A 394 9.68 11.17 12.32
CA GLU A 394 10.37 9.89 12.48
C GLU A 394 10.23 9.35 13.92
N SER A 395 10.46 10.20 14.92
CA SER A 395 10.52 9.79 16.34
C SER A 395 9.28 10.17 17.16
N ALA A 396 9.14 9.57 18.34
CA ALA A 396 8.10 9.94 19.30
C ALA A 396 8.21 11.40 19.77
N ASP A 397 9.42 11.93 19.92
CA ASP A 397 9.65 13.34 20.31
C ASP A 397 9.18 14.30 19.21
N GLU A 398 9.54 14.02 17.96
CA GLU A 398 9.07 14.80 16.81
C GLU A 398 7.55 14.72 16.66
N MET A 399 6.96 13.54 16.87
CA MET A 399 5.51 13.37 16.85
C MET A 399 4.83 14.19 17.95
N ALA A 400 5.38 14.20 19.17
CA ALA A 400 4.86 14.99 20.28
C ALA A 400 4.90 16.49 19.97
N GLU A 401 6.00 16.95 19.38
CA GLU A 401 6.19 18.34 18.98
C GLU A 401 5.22 18.76 17.85
N ALA A 402 5.09 17.93 16.81
CA ALA A 402 4.14 18.18 15.72
C ALA A 402 2.68 18.21 16.21
N VAL A 403 2.31 17.32 17.13
CA VAL A 403 1.01 17.32 17.79
C VAL A 403 0.77 18.61 18.55
N ARG A 404 1.76 19.10 19.30
CA ARG A 404 1.68 20.36 20.04
C ARG A 404 1.51 21.56 19.11
N GLN A 405 2.22 21.59 17.98
CA GLN A 405 2.12 22.66 16.99
C GLN A 405 0.78 22.66 16.24
N ALA A 406 0.10 21.52 16.15
CA ALA A 406 -1.19 21.42 15.49
C ALA A 406 -2.35 21.95 16.36
N LEU A 407 -2.17 22.12 17.66
CA LEU A 407 -3.22 22.66 18.54
C LEU A 407 -3.50 24.15 18.26
N PRO A 408 -4.74 24.63 18.50
CA PRO A 408 -5.89 23.91 19.05
C PRO A 408 -6.61 23.01 18.03
N ALA A 409 -7.24 21.95 18.52
CA ALA A 409 -8.10 21.05 17.73
C ALA A 409 -9.41 20.76 18.47
N ASP A 410 -10.50 20.56 17.73
CA ASP A 410 -11.79 20.17 18.31
C ASP A 410 -11.77 18.71 18.76
N ALA A 411 -11.16 17.83 17.96
CA ALA A 411 -10.93 16.43 18.31
C ALA A 411 -9.51 15.97 17.97
N ALA A 412 -8.99 15.02 18.74
CA ALA A 412 -7.74 14.34 18.46
C ALA A 412 -7.87 12.81 18.51
N PHE A 413 -7.49 12.15 17.42
CA PHE A 413 -7.37 10.69 17.32
C PHE A 413 -5.90 10.29 17.44
N MET A 414 -5.52 9.75 18.60
CA MET A 414 -4.16 9.29 18.88
C MET A 414 -4.00 7.82 18.48
N VAL A 415 -3.87 7.59 17.17
CA VAL A 415 -3.86 6.24 16.55
C VAL A 415 -2.43 5.72 16.31
N ALA A 416 -1.43 6.60 16.26
CA ALA A 416 -0.06 6.18 16.03
C ALA A 416 0.40 5.18 17.09
N ALA A 417 1.16 4.19 16.65
CA ALA A 417 1.86 3.29 17.53
C ALA A 417 3.18 3.96 17.93
N VAL A 418 3.14 4.74 18.99
CA VAL A 418 4.32 5.41 19.54
C VAL A 418 5.13 4.39 20.33
N ALA A 419 6.44 4.32 20.09
CA ALA A 419 7.32 3.45 20.88
C ALA A 419 7.43 3.96 22.32
N ASP A 420 7.24 3.09 23.31
CA ASP A 420 7.34 3.45 24.74
C ASP A 420 8.79 3.80 25.16
N TRP A 421 9.78 3.25 24.45
CA TRP A 421 11.21 3.36 24.79
C TRP A 421 12.03 3.82 23.59
N LYS A 422 13.06 4.62 23.87
CA LYS A 422 14.11 5.02 22.92
C LYS A 422 15.50 4.73 23.47
N ALA A 423 16.51 4.72 22.61
CA ALA A 423 17.89 4.72 23.07
C ALA A 423 18.17 6.02 23.84
N ARG A 424 18.71 5.93 25.06
CA ARG A 424 19.04 7.10 25.88
C ARG A 424 20.05 8.02 25.20
N LEU A 425 21.04 7.44 24.53
CA LEU A 425 22.09 8.13 23.78
C LEU A 425 22.27 7.46 22.42
N PRO A 426 21.57 7.92 21.36
CA PRO A 426 21.76 7.39 20.02
C PRO A 426 23.19 7.67 19.55
N ALA A 427 23.85 6.65 18.98
CA ALA A 427 25.21 6.80 18.49
C ALA A 427 25.22 7.65 17.21
N GLY A 428 26.09 8.67 17.12
CA GLY A 428 26.24 9.48 15.91
C GLY A 428 26.88 8.74 14.72
N GLN A 429 27.34 7.50 14.94
CA GLN A 429 27.94 6.64 13.91
C GLN A 429 27.46 5.21 14.10
N LYS A 430 27.41 4.45 12.99
CA LYS A 430 27.04 3.03 13.00
C LYS A 430 27.87 2.25 14.01
N ILE A 431 27.21 1.60 14.96
CA ILE A 431 27.89 0.79 15.99
C ILE A 431 28.55 -0.41 15.29
N LYS A 432 29.89 -0.44 15.32
CA LYS A 432 30.72 -1.49 14.70
C LYS A 432 30.76 -2.73 15.58
N LYS A 433 30.88 -3.91 14.93
CA LYS A 433 31.18 -5.16 15.63
C LYS A 433 32.64 -5.13 16.09
N SER A 434 32.89 -5.09 17.38
CA SER A 434 34.26 -5.05 17.96
C SER A 434 34.81 -6.42 18.35
N GLY A 435 34.15 -7.53 17.98
CA GLY A 435 34.58 -8.88 18.36
C GLY A 435 34.32 -9.25 19.83
N SER A 436 33.97 -8.27 20.67
CA SER A 436 33.42 -8.44 22.03
C SER A 436 31.89 -8.56 22.00
N ALA A 437 31.28 -8.88 23.13
CA ALA A 437 29.82 -8.83 23.30
C ALA A 437 29.28 -7.44 22.87
N PRO A 438 28.08 -7.38 22.26
CA PRO A 438 27.47 -6.10 21.89
C PRO A 438 27.31 -5.23 23.14
N PRO A 439 27.61 -3.92 23.07
CA PRO A 439 27.38 -3.03 24.20
C PRO A 439 25.89 -3.03 24.56
N PRO A 440 25.54 -2.93 25.86
CA PRO A 440 24.15 -2.82 26.27
C PRO A 440 23.52 -1.56 25.67
N LEU A 441 22.27 -1.67 25.22
CA LEU A 441 21.50 -0.53 24.77
C LEU A 441 20.74 0.05 25.96
N GLU A 442 21.18 1.18 26.47
CA GLU A 442 20.47 1.91 27.52
C GLU A 442 19.20 2.55 26.95
N LEU A 443 18.07 2.26 27.59
CA LEU A 443 16.77 2.79 27.18
C LEU A 443 16.35 3.97 28.08
N ALA A 444 15.57 4.87 27.51
CA ALA A 444 14.85 5.94 28.18
C ALA A 444 13.38 5.91 27.72
N GLU A 445 12.46 6.36 28.58
CA GLU A 445 11.05 6.47 28.22
C GLU A 445 10.81 7.59 27.20
N ASN A 446 9.86 7.36 26.31
CA ASN A 446 9.36 8.35 25.37
C ASN A 446 8.19 9.16 25.95
N PRO A 447 7.90 10.34 25.38
CA PRO A 447 6.79 11.16 25.83
C PRO A 447 5.45 10.46 25.59
N ASP A 448 4.59 10.49 26.61
CA ASP A 448 3.22 9.99 26.54
C ASP A 448 2.29 11.05 25.93
N ILE A 449 2.24 11.09 24.59
CA ILE A 449 1.54 12.15 23.84
C ILE A 449 0.06 12.25 24.23
N LEU A 450 -0.62 11.11 24.39
CA LEU A 450 -2.04 11.06 24.77
C LEU A 450 -2.26 11.68 26.16
N ALA A 451 -1.47 11.27 27.16
CA ALA A 451 -1.61 11.81 28.50
C ALA A 451 -1.12 13.28 28.60
N GLY A 452 -0.15 13.67 27.76
CA GLY A 452 0.29 15.04 27.60
C GLY A 452 -0.83 15.94 27.10
N LEU A 453 -1.54 15.52 26.04
CA LEU A 453 -2.70 16.24 25.51
C LEU A 453 -3.84 16.33 26.54
N ALA A 454 -4.10 15.26 27.29
CA ALA A 454 -5.15 15.26 28.32
C ALA A 454 -4.91 16.31 29.42
N ARG A 455 -3.65 16.72 29.65
CA ARG A 455 -3.26 17.75 30.62
C ARG A 455 -2.98 19.12 29.99
N SER A 456 -3.06 19.25 28.67
CA SER A 456 -2.77 20.49 27.96
C SER A 456 -3.83 21.55 28.25
N GLU A 457 -3.42 22.82 28.36
CA GLU A 457 -4.37 23.95 28.40
C GLU A 457 -5.16 24.08 27.09
N GLN A 458 -4.63 23.54 25.99
CA GLN A 458 -5.29 23.45 24.68
C GLN A 458 -5.81 22.03 24.40
N ARG A 459 -6.23 21.30 25.45
CA ARG A 459 -6.80 19.96 25.32
C ARG A 459 -7.94 19.98 24.29
N PRO A 460 -7.96 19.06 23.31
CA PRO A 460 -9.08 18.91 22.40
C PRO A 460 -10.40 18.66 23.14
N GLY A 461 -11.50 19.14 22.58
CA GLY A 461 -12.85 18.91 23.12
C GLY A 461 -13.18 17.42 23.20
N LEU A 462 -12.69 16.63 22.24
CA LEU A 462 -12.77 15.17 22.24
C LEU A 462 -11.40 14.52 22.01
N LEU A 463 -10.89 13.81 23.02
CA LEU A 463 -9.60 13.12 23.00
C LEU A 463 -9.78 11.60 22.95
N ILE A 464 -9.37 10.99 21.84
CA ILE A 464 -9.57 9.57 21.54
C ILE A 464 -8.22 8.88 21.47
N GLY A 465 -7.98 7.92 22.34
CA GLY A 465 -6.79 7.06 22.31
C GLY A 465 -7.05 5.69 21.69
N PHE A 466 -6.00 5.02 21.24
CA PHE A 466 -6.05 3.63 20.76
C PHE A 466 -5.26 2.69 21.67
N ALA A 467 -5.72 1.44 21.75
CA ALA A 467 -5.08 0.40 22.53
C ALA A 467 -5.07 -0.93 21.76
N ALA A 468 -3.87 -1.43 21.49
CA ALA A 468 -3.69 -2.80 21.03
C ALA A 468 -3.36 -3.67 22.24
N GLU A 469 -4.20 -4.67 22.52
CA GLU A 469 -4.03 -5.58 23.66
C GLU A 469 -4.00 -7.03 23.15
N THR A 470 -3.25 -7.92 23.80
CA THR A 470 -3.20 -9.35 23.44
C THR A 470 -4.01 -10.24 24.39
N GLN A 471 -4.44 -9.68 25.52
CA GLN A 471 -5.23 -10.35 26.55
C GLN A 471 -6.00 -9.30 27.36
N ASP A 472 -7.09 -9.70 28.01
CA ASP A 472 -7.90 -8.86 28.92
C ASP A 472 -8.23 -7.47 28.34
N VAL A 473 -8.57 -7.43 27.05
CA VAL A 473 -8.67 -6.21 26.22
C VAL A 473 -9.53 -5.13 26.89
N LEU A 474 -10.70 -5.49 27.41
CA LEU A 474 -11.65 -4.53 27.99
C LEU A 474 -11.17 -3.95 29.32
N ASP A 475 -10.61 -4.77 30.21
CA ASP A 475 -10.15 -4.31 31.52
C ASP A 475 -8.90 -3.42 31.38
N ASN A 476 -7.96 -3.83 30.52
CA ASN A 476 -6.78 -3.05 30.19
C ASN A 476 -7.14 -1.71 29.53
N ALA A 477 -8.09 -1.72 28.59
CA ALA A 477 -8.57 -0.50 27.95
C ALA A 477 -9.28 0.44 28.93
N LYS A 478 -10.08 -0.09 29.86
CA LYS A 478 -10.77 0.71 30.88
C LYS A 478 -9.78 1.38 31.83
N ALA A 479 -8.78 0.63 32.30
CA ALA A 479 -7.70 1.17 33.13
C ALA A 479 -6.87 2.22 32.36
N LYS A 480 -6.58 1.97 31.08
CA LYS A 480 -5.84 2.89 30.21
C LYS A 480 -6.60 4.20 29.99
N ARG A 481 -7.92 4.18 29.78
CA ARG A 481 -8.73 5.40 29.63
C ARG A 481 -8.57 6.34 30.81
N GLY A 482 -8.81 5.83 32.02
CA GLY A 482 -8.69 6.61 33.25
C GLY A 482 -7.27 7.12 33.50
N ARG A 483 -6.26 6.26 33.33
CA ARG A 483 -4.85 6.63 33.54
C ARG A 483 -4.36 7.69 32.55
N LYS A 484 -4.82 7.64 31.29
CA LYS A 484 -4.39 8.55 30.22
C LYS A 484 -5.25 9.81 30.10
N GLY A 485 -6.39 9.88 30.79
CA GLY A 485 -7.31 11.03 30.73
C GLY A 485 -7.99 11.22 29.37
N ALA A 486 -8.11 10.14 28.59
CA ALA A 486 -8.79 10.15 27.30
C ALA A 486 -10.30 10.06 27.50
N ASP A 487 -11.07 10.72 26.65
CA ASP A 487 -12.53 10.61 26.65
C ASP A 487 -12.91 9.21 26.18
N TRP A 488 -12.27 8.74 25.10
CA TRP A 488 -12.47 7.41 24.53
C TRP A 488 -11.17 6.62 24.46
N ILE A 489 -11.26 5.31 24.65
CA ILE A 489 -10.24 4.35 24.21
C ILE A 489 -10.86 3.38 23.22
N VAL A 490 -10.30 3.34 22.01
CA VAL A 490 -10.61 2.34 20.99
C VAL A 490 -9.62 1.19 21.13
N ALA A 491 -10.10 0.07 21.64
CA ALA A 491 -9.29 -1.10 21.93
C ALA A 491 -9.51 -2.22 20.93
N ASN A 492 -8.44 -2.90 20.52
CA ASN A 492 -8.52 -4.05 19.61
C ASN A 492 -7.58 -5.17 20.07
N ASP A 493 -8.00 -6.40 19.84
CA ASP A 493 -7.18 -7.59 20.09
C ASP A 493 -6.15 -7.76 18.96
N VAL A 494 -4.88 -7.95 19.33
CA VAL A 494 -3.77 -8.17 18.38
C VAL A 494 -3.01 -9.48 18.63
N ALA A 495 -3.60 -10.42 19.39
CA ALA A 495 -2.96 -11.68 19.73
C ALA A 495 -2.61 -12.56 18.51
N ASP A 496 -3.43 -12.51 17.45
CA ASP A 496 -3.14 -13.21 16.20
C ASP A 496 -2.12 -12.42 15.37
N SER A 497 -0.90 -12.96 15.25
CA SER A 497 0.25 -12.37 14.54
C SER A 497 0.51 -12.99 13.16
N GLY A 498 -0.47 -13.71 12.60
CA GLY A 498 -0.40 -14.31 11.25
C GLY A 498 -0.61 -13.31 10.10
N GLU A 499 -0.54 -13.82 8.86
CA GLU A 499 -1.02 -13.10 7.67
C GLU A 499 -2.52 -12.84 7.82
N GLY A 500 -2.91 -11.57 7.96
CA GLY A 500 -4.27 -11.16 8.34
C GLY A 500 -4.39 -10.54 9.75
N SER A 501 -3.31 -10.46 10.52
CA SER A 501 -3.28 -9.78 11.82
C SER A 501 -3.76 -8.33 11.75
N VAL A 502 -4.40 -7.84 12.82
CA VAL A 502 -4.90 -6.46 12.92
C VAL A 502 -3.79 -5.43 12.70
N MET A 503 -2.56 -5.76 13.13
CA MET A 503 -1.33 -5.00 12.90
C MET A 503 -0.75 -5.20 11.48
N GLY A 504 -1.56 -4.89 10.46
CA GLY A 504 -1.15 -4.95 9.04
C GLY A 504 -2.29 -5.27 8.06
N GLY A 505 -3.29 -6.02 8.53
CA GLY A 505 -4.47 -6.42 7.77
C GLY A 505 -5.46 -5.29 7.50
N ASP A 506 -6.50 -5.58 6.72
CA ASP A 506 -7.49 -4.60 6.26
C ASP A 506 -8.80 -4.61 7.05
N ARG A 507 -8.93 -5.53 8.00
CA ARG A 507 -10.10 -5.70 8.87
C ARG A 507 -9.72 -5.49 10.33
N ASN A 508 -10.70 -5.10 11.13
CA ASN A 508 -10.52 -4.84 12.55
C ASN A 508 -11.85 -5.04 13.30
N ARG A 509 -11.76 -5.61 14.49
CA ARG A 509 -12.83 -5.63 15.49
C ARG A 509 -12.39 -4.71 16.62
N VAL A 510 -13.21 -3.72 16.97
CA VAL A 510 -12.84 -2.72 17.97
C VAL A 510 -13.90 -2.58 19.05
N HIS A 511 -13.43 -2.37 20.28
CA HIS A 511 -14.24 -1.99 21.42
C HIS A 511 -14.02 -0.50 21.70
N ILE A 512 -15.08 0.28 21.74
CA ILE A 512 -15.05 1.70 22.03
C ILE A 512 -15.47 1.87 23.49
N LEU A 513 -14.54 2.30 24.32
CA LEU A 513 -14.78 2.52 25.75
C LEU A 513 -14.92 4.02 26.00
N THR A 514 -16.09 4.41 26.51
CA THR A 514 -16.43 5.79 26.89
C THR A 514 -16.87 5.82 28.36
N ASP A 515 -17.19 7.00 28.89
CA ASP A 515 -17.80 7.12 30.23
C ASP A 515 -19.21 6.51 30.30
N ALA A 516 -19.94 6.47 29.17
CA ALA A 516 -21.28 5.89 29.10
C ALA A 516 -21.26 4.36 29.09
N GLY A 517 -20.17 3.72 28.66
CA GLY A 517 -20.05 2.27 28.62
C GLY A 517 -19.08 1.76 27.57
N VAL A 518 -19.30 0.51 27.15
CA VAL A 518 -18.52 -0.16 26.11
C VAL A 518 -19.44 -0.50 24.95
N GLU A 519 -19.08 -0.03 23.76
CA GLU A 519 -19.69 -0.44 22.50
C GLU A 519 -18.71 -1.32 21.71
N THR A 520 -19.21 -2.31 20.97
CA THR A 520 -18.37 -3.16 20.12
C THR A 520 -18.76 -2.97 18.67
N LEU A 521 -17.77 -2.65 17.84
CA LEU A 521 -17.86 -2.77 16.40
C LEU A 521 -17.32 -4.14 16.02
N GLU A 522 -18.20 -4.99 15.49
CA GLU A 522 -17.82 -6.32 15.01
C GLU A 522 -16.81 -6.24 13.86
N ASP A 523 -16.16 -7.36 13.55
CA ASP A 523 -15.11 -7.40 12.54
C ASP A 523 -15.59 -6.80 11.20
N MET A 524 -14.94 -5.72 10.78
CA MET A 524 -15.28 -4.98 9.57
C MET A 524 -14.02 -4.35 8.94
N PRO A 525 -14.08 -3.91 7.67
CA PRO A 525 -12.98 -3.19 7.05
C PRO A 525 -12.55 -1.95 7.86
N LYS A 526 -11.25 -1.64 7.88
CA LYS A 526 -10.70 -0.48 8.60
C LYS A 526 -11.32 0.86 8.18
N GLN A 527 -11.73 0.95 6.92
CA GLN A 527 -12.46 2.11 6.41
C GLN A 527 -13.85 2.26 7.04
N ASP A 528 -14.54 1.14 7.27
CA ASP A 528 -15.86 1.15 7.92
C ASP A 528 -15.73 1.44 9.41
N VAL A 529 -14.71 0.89 10.07
CA VAL A 529 -14.35 1.30 11.45
C VAL A 529 -14.08 2.80 11.51
N ALA A 530 -13.27 3.34 10.60
CA ALA A 530 -12.95 4.76 10.55
C ALA A 530 -14.20 5.63 10.35
N ARG A 531 -15.07 5.25 9.41
CA ARG A 531 -16.34 5.95 9.15
C ARG A 531 -17.19 6.01 10.42
N GLU A 532 -17.28 4.89 11.12
CA GLU A 532 -18.15 4.71 12.27
C GLU A 532 -17.61 5.39 13.54
N LEU A 533 -16.27 5.50 13.66
CA LEU A 533 -15.60 6.33 14.67
C LEU A 533 -15.79 7.82 14.40
N VAL A 534 -15.59 8.29 13.17
CA VAL A 534 -15.75 9.71 12.79
C VAL A 534 -17.21 10.15 12.95
N ARG A 535 -18.16 9.30 12.54
CA ARG A 535 -19.60 9.57 12.72
C ARG A 535 -19.98 9.75 14.19
N ARG A 536 -19.46 8.91 15.09
CA ARG A 536 -19.68 9.08 16.53
C ARG A 536 -19.00 10.32 17.06
N ALA A 537 -17.76 10.58 16.64
CA ALA A 537 -17.00 11.74 17.11
C ALA A 537 -17.69 13.05 16.75
N ALA A 538 -18.26 13.14 15.55
CA ALA A 538 -19.05 14.30 15.14
C ALA A 538 -20.27 14.52 16.05
N ARG A 539 -21.04 13.47 16.33
CA ARG A 539 -22.17 13.55 17.26
C ARG A 539 -21.75 14.00 18.67
N ALA A 540 -20.66 13.45 19.19
CA ALA A 540 -20.15 13.82 20.51
C ALA A 540 -19.68 15.29 20.57
N LEU A 541 -19.19 15.85 19.45
CA LEU A 541 -18.84 17.26 19.34
C LEU A 541 -20.05 18.19 19.14
N GLU A 542 -21.15 17.68 18.58
CA GLU A 542 -22.45 18.38 18.52
C GLU A 542 -23.08 18.46 19.91
N ASP A 543 -23.20 17.32 20.61
CA ASP A 543 -23.80 17.23 21.95
C ASP A 543 -23.05 18.06 23.01
N ALA A 544 -21.77 18.38 22.79
CA ALA A 544 -20.97 19.21 23.70
C ALA A 544 -21.17 20.72 23.50
N ASN A 545 -21.79 21.13 22.38
CA ASN A 545 -22.07 22.54 22.05
C ASN A 545 -23.51 22.96 22.39
N ASP A 546 -24.40 22.00 22.67
CA ASP A 546 -25.75 22.21 23.22
C ASP A 546 -25.72 22.20 24.76
#